data_AF-A0A8J5U6A9-F1
#
_entry.id   AF-A0A8J5U6A9-F1
#
_cell.length_a   1.000
_cell.length_b   1.000
_cell.length_c   1.000
_cell.angle_alpha   90.00
_cell.angle_beta   90.00
_cell.angle_gamma   90.00
#
_symmetry.space_group_name_H-M   'P 1'
#
loop_
_entity.id
_entity.type
_entity.pdbx_description
1 polymer ?
#
loop_
_entity_poly.entity_id
_entity_poly.type
_entity_poly.pdbx_seq_one_letter_code
_entity_poly.pdbx_strand_id
1 'polypeptide(L)'
;MQFTIEEERAAHDREIALNSDENQHTTSRGWPCSEASQDGTELVDWGFVSRSSKSSAASRTVCSTVAGPSGQYALRQEFALEGLPQSHVECSACRDALPRHASVRLACSDIYCRPCLKKIILQAARDETRYPPKCHGQPIDLSIIESDLSPD
;
A
#
# COMPACT_ATOMS: atom_id res chain seq x y z
N MET A 1 -49.91 -1.61 13.27
CA MET A 1 -48.49 -1.29 12.95
C MET A 1 -47.69 -2.48 13.44
N GLN A 2 -47.30 -3.38 12.53
CA GLN A 2 -46.44 -4.52 12.85
C GLN A 2 -45.00 -4.08 12.54
N PHE A 3 -44.26 -3.70 13.58
CA PHE A 3 -42.81 -3.54 13.48
C PHE A 3 -42.22 -4.91 13.15
N THR A 4 -41.30 -4.97 12.18
CA THR A 4 -40.75 -6.24 11.73
C THR A 4 -39.94 -6.86 12.85
N ILE A 5 -40.00 -8.18 12.98
CA ILE A 5 -39.24 -8.94 13.99
C ILE A 5 -37.74 -8.59 13.94
N GLU A 6 -37.24 -8.23 12.76
CA GLU A 6 -35.87 -7.77 12.55
C GLU A 6 -35.59 -6.40 13.20
N GLU A 7 -36.55 -5.48 13.20
CA GLU A 7 -36.41 -4.16 13.80
C GLU A 7 -36.39 -4.25 15.33
N GLU A 8 -37.19 -5.13 15.93
CA GLU A 8 -37.11 -5.44 17.36
C GLU A 8 -35.77 -6.08 17.74
N ARG A 9 -35.26 -6.99 16.91
CA ARG A 9 -33.94 -7.60 17.15
C ARG A 9 -32.82 -6.55 17.06
N ALA A 10 -32.85 -5.69 16.06
CA ALA A 10 -31.85 -4.62 15.91
C ALA A 10 -31.92 -3.60 17.05
N ALA A 11 -33.12 -3.29 17.55
CA ALA A 11 -33.30 -2.43 18.72
C ALA A 11 -32.73 -3.07 19.99
N HIS A 12 -32.96 -4.38 20.17
CA HIS A 12 -32.43 -5.12 21.32
C HIS A 12 -30.90 -5.24 21.27
N ASP A 13 -30.31 -5.56 20.11
CA ASP A 13 -28.85 -5.62 19.94
C ASP A 13 -28.20 -4.27 20.25
N ARG A 14 -28.84 -3.16 19.86
CA ARG A 14 -28.41 -1.81 20.22
C ARG A 14 -28.49 -1.56 21.72
N GLU A 15 -29.56 -2.00 22.39
CA GLU A 15 -29.72 -1.87 23.83
C GLU A 15 -28.66 -2.67 24.61
N ILE A 16 -28.37 -3.92 24.21
CA ILE A 16 -27.32 -4.74 24.82
C ILE A 16 -25.94 -4.06 24.68
N ALA A 17 -25.65 -3.51 23.51
CA ALA A 17 -24.39 -2.80 23.26
C ALA A 17 -24.24 -1.53 24.13
N LEU A 18 -25.34 -0.80 24.37
CA LEU A 18 -25.33 0.41 25.18
C LEU A 18 -25.36 0.13 26.70
N ASN A 19 -25.93 -1.00 27.12
CA ASN A 19 -26.12 -1.34 28.53
C ASN A 19 -25.02 -2.26 29.10
N SER A 20 -23.93 -2.51 28.35
CA SER A 20 -22.84 -3.41 28.76
C SER A 20 -21.88 -2.82 29.81
N ASP A 21 -22.17 -1.64 30.36
CA ASP A 21 -21.37 -0.98 31.38
C ASP A 21 -22.03 -1.05 32.78
N GLU A 22 -22.37 -2.23 33.32
CA GLU A 22 -22.66 -2.29 34.77
C GLU A 22 -22.48 -3.62 35.53
N ASN A 23 -21.70 -4.61 35.04
CA ASN A 23 -21.29 -5.68 35.96
C ASN A 23 -19.96 -6.38 35.62
N GLN A 24 -18.84 -5.66 35.72
CA GLN A 24 -17.56 -6.30 36.06
C GLN A 24 -16.74 -5.38 36.98
N HIS A 25 -17.14 -5.31 38.25
CA HIS A 25 -16.20 -4.86 39.27
C HIS A 25 -15.16 -5.96 39.48
N THR A 26 -13.92 -5.64 39.11
CA THR A 26 -12.66 -6.23 39.60
C THR A 26 -12.39 -7.71 39.32
N THR A 27 -11.55 -8.00 38.34
CA THR A 27 -10.26 -8.70 38.56
C THR A 27 -9.46 -8.57 37.27
N SER A 28 -8.50 -7.65 37.27
CA SER A 28 -7.44 -7.62 36.27
C SER A 28 -6.59 -8.88 36.39
N ARG A 29 -6.99 -9.96 35.72
CA ARG A 29 -6.07 -11.02 35.34
C ARG A 29 -5.57 -10.67 33.96
N GLY A 30 -4.49 -9.88 33.93
CA GLY A 30 -3.68 -9.74 32.72
C GLY A 30 -3.36 -11.12 32.19
N TRP A 31 -3.51 -11.29 30.87
CA TRP A 31 -3.07 -12.50 30.21
C TRP A 31 -1.58 -12.71 30.51
N PRO A 32 -1.18 -13.88 31.03
CA PRO A 32 0.22 -14.16 31.24
C PRO A 32 0.90 -14.24 29.88
N CYS A 33 1.70 -13.22 29.56
CA CYS A 33 2.68 -13.31 28.49
C CYS A 33 3.71 -14.35 28.95
N SER A 34 3.54 -15.59 28.49
CA SER A 34 4.44 -16.69 28.84
C SER A 34 5.71 -16.52 28.02
N GLU A 35 6.82 -16.30 28.71
CA GLU A 35 8.16 -16.42 28.15
C GLU A 35 8.33 -17.84 27.59
N ALA A 36 8.44 -17.96 26.27
CA ALA A 36 8.88 -19.18 25.61
C ALA A 36 10.11 -18.88 24.76
N SER A 37 11.22 -19.43 25.21
CA SER A 37 12.51 -19.49 24.53
C SER A 37 12.43 -20.38 23.29
N GLN A 38 13.01 -19.88 22.18
CA GLN A 38 13.64 -20.59 21.04
C GLN A 38 12.97 -21.87 20.49
N ASP A 39 12.39 -21.82 19.29
CA ASP A 39 12.94 -22.45 18.07
C ASP A 39 12.02 -22.16 16.84
N GLY A 40 12.58 -22.14 15.64
CA GLY A 40 12.05 -21.42 14.47
C GLY A 40 10.80 -21.95 13.76
N THR A 41 10.06 -21.03 13.15
CA THR A 41 9.46 -21.10 11.80
C THR A 41 8.73 -19.77 11.53
N GLU A 42 9.00 -19.14 10.39
CA GLU A 42 8.60 -17.77 10.07
C GLU A 42 7.08 -17.66 9.84
N LEU A 43 6.36 -17.20 10.86
CA LEU A 43 4.97 -16.74 10.81
C LEU A 43 4.99 -15.22 11.00
N VAL A 44 4.45 -14.50 10.03
CA VAL A 44 4.52 -13.04 9.85
C VAL A 44 4.07 -12.29 11.13
N ASP A 45 5.02 -11.64 11.80
CA ASP A 45 4.83 -10.77 12.95
C ASP A 45 4.37 -9.37 12.50
N TRP A 46 3.10 -9.03 12.77
CA TRP A 46 2.56 -7.69 12.53
C TRP A 46 2.88 -6.69 13.68
N GLY A 47 3.85 -7.01 14.55
CA GLY A 47 4.20 -6.25 15.75
C GLY A 47 5.24 -5.13 15.61
N PHE A 48 5.85 -4.91 14.43
CA PHE A 48 6.96 -3.95 14.28
C PHE A 48 6.62 -2.65 13.52
N VAL A 49 5.54 -1.96 13.90
CA VAL A 49 5.46 -0.50 13.66
C VAL A 49 4.83 0.17 14.88
N SER A 50 5.59 0.29 15.97
CA SER A 50 5.41 1.36 16.95
C SER A 50 6.57 1.39 17.93
N ARG A 51 7.75 1.82 17.47
CA ARG A 51 8.77 2.33 18.40
C ARG A 51 9.69 3.32 17.74
N SER A 52 9.19 4.55 17.56
CA SER A 52 9.99 5.78 17.72
C SER A 52 9.07 7.00 17.78
N SER A 53 8.59 7.31 18.98
CA SER A 53 8.24 8.68 19.36
C SER A 53 8.41 8.81 20.87
N LYS A 54 9.24 9.77 21.26
CA LYS A 54 9.65 10.06 22.64
C LYS A 54 8.42 10.30 23.52
N SER A 55 8.44 9.69 24.70
CA SER A 55 7.43 9.85 25.75
C SER A 55 7.24 11.32 26.11
N SER A 56 6.12 11.90 25.69
CA SER A 56 5.52 13.04 26.38
C SER A 56 4.34 12.47 27.15
N ALA A 57 4.24 12.78 28.44
CA ALA A 57 3.15 12.38 29.32
C ALA A 57 1.82 12.89 28.75
N ALA A 58 1.15 12.07 27.92
CA ALA A 58 -0.16 12.38 27.42
C ALA A 58 -1.16 12.02 28.51
N SER A 59 -1.78 13.07 29.08
CA SER A 59 -3.01 12.99 29.84
C SER A 59 -3.96 11.98 29.17
N ARG A 60 -4.55 11.09 29.96
CA ARG A 60 -5.61 10.17 29.53
C ARG A 60 -6.86 10.99 29.20
N THR A 61 -6.83 11.70 28.08
CA THR A 61 -8.01 12.24 27.46
C THR A 61 -8.81 11.05 26.98
N VAL A 62 -9.96 10.83 27.62
CA VAL A 62 -10.95 9.84 27.22
C VAL A 62 -11.22 10.07 25.73
N CYS A 63 -11.03 9.04 24.90
CA CYS A 63 -11.45 9.08 23.51
C CYS A 63 -12.97 9.23 23.50
N SER A 64 -13.47 10.44 23.31
CA SER A 64 -14.85 10.65 22.96
C SER A 64 -15.05 10.00 21.59
N THR A 65 -15.88 8.96 21.53
CA THR A 65 -16.23 8.23 20.30
C THR A 65 -17.20 9.05 19.44
N VAL A 66 -16.98 10.35 19.34
CA VAL A 66 -17.68 11.17 18.36
C VAL A 66 -17.01 10.92 17.02
N ALA A 67 -17.64 10.08 16.20
CA ALA A 67 -17.32 10.01 14.79
C ALA A 67 -17.44 11.43 14.24
N GLY A 68 -16.30 12.00 13.81
CA GLY A 68 -16.29 13.28 13.11
C GLY A 68 -17.17 13.22 11.87
N PRO A 69 -17.65 14.38 11.37
CA PRO A 69 -18.52 14.41 10.20
C PRO A 69 -17.90 13.63 9.05
N SER A 70 -18.69 12.76 8.44
CA SER A 70 -18.32 12.06 7.21
C SER A 70 -18.15 13.12 6.11
N GLY A 71 -16.92 13.61 5.94
CA GLY A 71 -16.54 14.31 4.72
C GLY A 71 -16.89 13.45 3.51
N GLN A 72 -17.20 14.10 2.37
CA GLN A 72 -17.55 13.39 1.14
C GLN A 72 -16.50 12.32 0.84
N TYR A 73 -16.94 11.11 0.53
CA TYR A 73 -16.07 9.96 0.29
C TYR A 73 -14.94 10.27 -0.72
N ALA A 74 -15.27 11.02 -1.78
CA ALA A 74 -14.32 11.45 -2.80
C ALA A 74 -13.12 12.24 -2.21
N LEU A 75 -13.37 13.23 -1.35
CA LEU A 75 -12.33 14.06 -0.74
C LEU A 75 -11.41 13.24 0.17
N ARG A 76 -11.97 12.26 0.90
CA ARG A 76 -11.19 11.34 1.73
C ARG A 76 -10.32 10.41 0.88
N GLN A 77 -10.82 9.97 -0.26
CA GLN A 77 -10.08 9.12 -1.19
C GLN A 77 -8.91 9.89 -1.82
N GLU A 78 -9.13 11.13 -2.24
CA GLU A 78 -8.08 12.01 -2.80
C GLU A 78 -6.91 12.16 -1.82
N PHE A 79 -7.20 12.51 -0.56
CA PHE A 79 -6.18 12.67 0.47
C PHE A 79 -5.41 11.36 0.76
N ALA A 80 -6.11 10.22 0.76
CA ALA A 80 -5.47 8.91 0.92
C ALA A 80 -4.54 8.57 -0.25
N LEU A 81 -4.89 8.98 -1.47
CA LEU A 81 -4.06 8.79 -2.66
C LEU A 81 -2.83 9.70 -2.66
N GLU A 82 -2.96 10.94 -2.20
CA GLU A 82 -1.83 11.87 -2.03
C GLU A 82 -0.83 11.39 -0.98
N GLY A 83 -1.31 10.72 0.08
CA GLY A 83 -0.47 10.16 1.15
C GLY A 83 0.22 8.84 0.82
N LEU A 84 -0.09 8.21 -0.33
CA LEU A 84 0.59 6.98 -0.73
C LEU A 84 2.05 7.29 -1.09
N PRO A 85 3.02 6.55 -0.55
CA PRO A 85 4.42 6.72 -0.93
C PRO A 85 4.56 6.39 -2.41
N GLN A 86 4.61 7.43 -3.26
CA GLN A 86 4.93 7.26 -4.66
C GLN A 86 6.39 6.84 -4.73
N SER A 87 6.63 5.55 -4.95
CA SER A 87 7.98 5.10 -5.17
C SER A 87 8.39 5.51 -6.59
N HIS A 88 9.17 6.59 -6.68
CA HIS A 88 9.80 7.05 -7.91
C HIS A 88 11.11 6.30 -8.16
N VAL A 89 11.44 6.11 -9.42
CA VAL A 89 12.71 5.56 -9.91
C VAL A 89 13.26 6.47 -11.00
N GLU A 90 14.56 6.46 -11.20
CA GLU A 90 15.23 7.29 -12.20
C GLU A 90 15.44 6.51 -13.50
N CYS A 91 15.19 7.16 -14.64
CA CYS A 91 15.50 6.57 -15.94
C CYS A 91 17.00 6.68 -16.27
N SER A 92 17.61 5.56 -16.65
CA SER A 92 19.03 5.48 -17.02
C SER A 92 19.41 6.30 -18.28
N ALA A 93 18.44 6.66 -19.13
CA ALA A 93 18.68 7.43 -20.35
C ALA A 93 18.47 8.95 -20.17
N CYS A 94 17.31 9.37 -19.66
CA CYS A 94 16.97 10.80 -19.52
C CYS A 94 17.19 11.36 -18.11
N ARG A 95 17.39 10.49 -17.10
CA ARG A 95 17.53 10.86 -15.67
C ARG A 95 16.29 11.50 -15.04
N ASP A 96 15.14 11.40 -15.71
CA ASP A 96 13.87 11.86 -15.13
C ASP A 96 13.40 10.90 -14.05
N ALA A 97 12.76 11.45 -13.01
CA ALA A 97 12.04 10.69 -12.01
C ALA A 97 10.68 10.26 -12.56
N LEU A 98 10.42 8.95 -12.57
CA LEU A 98 9.16 8.38 -13.01
C LEU A 98 8.62 7.42 -11.95
N PRO A 99 7.29 7.27 -11.85
CA PRO A 99 6.72 6.32 -10.91
C PRO A 99 7.06 4.89 -11.35
N ARG A 100 7.30 3.99 -10.39
CA ARG A 100 7.68 2.58 -10.67
C ARG A 100 6.76 1.89 -11.67
N HIS A 101 5.45 2.14 -11.63
CA HIS A 101 4.49 1.51 -12.54
C HIS A 101 4.62 1.97 -14.00
N ALA A 102 5.18 3.16 -14.25
CA ALA A 102 5.45 3.68 -15.59
C ALA A 102 6.88 3.34 -16.08
N SER A 103 7.68 2.69 -15.24
CA SER A 103 9.07 2.33 -15.53
C SER A 103 9.18 0.90 -16.05
N VAL A 104 10.15 0.68 -16.94
CA VAL A 104 10.47 -0.64 -17.46
C VAL A 104 11.84 -1.05 -16.93
N ARG A 105 11.88 -2.19 -16.22
CA ARG A 105 13.13 -2.78 -15.74
C ARG A 105 13.57 -3.89 -16.70
N LEU A 106 14.78 -3.78 -17.21
CA LEU A 106 15.37 -4.77 -18.11
C LEU A 106 16.09 -5.89 -17.34
N ALA A 107 16.44 -6.97 -18.04
CA ALA A 107 17.22 -8.08 -17.47
C ALA A 107 18.61 -7.65 -16.97
N CYS A 108 19.19 -6.61 -17.58
CA CYS A 108 20.43 -5.96 -17.16
C CYS A 108 20.29 -5.15 -15.84
N SER A 109 19.10 -5.14 -15.23
CA SER A 109 18.71 -4.38 -14.02
C SER A 109 18.52 -2.87 -14.18
N ASP A 110 18.86 -2.31 -15.33
CA ASP A 110 18.61 -0.91 -15.64
C ASP A 110 17.12 -0.60 -15.81
N ILE A 111 16.77 0.63 -15.47
CA ILE A 111 15.41 1.16 -15.53
C ILE A 111 15.33 2.20 -16.63
N TYR A 112 14.30 2.08 -17.48
CA TYR A 112 14.03 3.01 -18.56
C TYR A 112 12.61 3.53 -18.51
N CYS A 113 12.46 4.78 -18.95
CA CYS A 113 11.17 5.33 -19.31
C CYS A 113 10.70 4.69 -20.63
N ARG A 114 9.39 4.42 -20.78
CA ARG A 114 8.81 3.89 -22.04
C ARG A 114 9.27 4.66 -23.30
N PRO A 115 9.23 6.01 -23.33
CA PRO A 115 9.67 6.73 -24.54
C PRO A 115 11.18 6.61 -24.79
N CYS A 116 11.99 6.49 -23.75
CA CYS A 116 13.43 6.26 -23.86
C CYS A 116 13.72 4.90 -24.48
N LEU A 117 13.04 3.87 -23.98
CA LEU A 117 13.19 2.50 -24.45
C LEU A 117 12.71 2.34 -25.90
N LYS A 118 11.59 2.99 -26.27
CA LYS A 118 11.10 3.08 -27.66
C LYS A 118 12.16 3.66 -28.59
N LYS A 119 12.83 4.75 -28.20
CA LYS A 119 13.90 5.35 -29.02
C LYS A 119 15.07 4.39 -29.23
N ILE A 120 15.52 3.70 -28.18
CA ILE A 120 16.61 2.72 -28.25
C ILE A 120 16.26 1.60 -29.24
N ILE A 121 15.07 1.03 -29.12
CA ILE A 121 14.60 -0.06 -29.98
C ILE A 121 14.44 0.40 -31.43
N LEU A 122 13.81 1.55 -31.66
CA LEU A 122 13.64 2.10 -33.01
C LEU A 122 14.99 2.45 -33.66
N GLN A 123 15.96 2.93 -32.88
CA GLN A 123 17.29 3.21 -33.39
C GLN A 123 18.05 1.92 -33.76
N ALA A 124 17.94 0.87 -32.93
CA ALA A 124 18.50 -0.43 -33.25
C ALA A 124 17.81 -1.10 -34.46
N ALA A 125 16.53 -0.82 -34.69
CA ALA A 125 15.80 -1.32 -35.86
C ALA A 125 16.21 -0.61 -37.17
N ARG A 126 16.73 0.62 -37.10
CA ARG A 126 17.24 1.36 -38.27
C ARG A 126 18.67 0.96 -38.63
N ASP A 127 19.48 0.67 -37.63
CA ASP A 127 20.90 0.34 -37.79
C ASP A 127 21.10 -1.18 -37.79
N GLU A 128 21.29 -1.80 -38.96
CA GLU A 128 21.49 -3.26 -39.08
C GLU A 128 22.65 -3.80 -38.21
N THR A 129 23.67 -2.97 -37.97
CA THR A 129 24.83 -3.32 -37.12
C THR A 129 24.50 -3.39 -35.62
N ARG A 130 23.39 -2.78 -35.20
CA ARG A 130 22.95 -2.70 -33.79
C ARG A 130 21.74 -3.59 -33.52
N TYR A 131 21.20 -4.24 -34.55
CA TYR A 131 20.18 -5.25 -34.39
C TYR A 131 20.83 -6.59 -34.00
N PRO A 132 20.32 -7.32 -33.01
CA PRO A 132 19.15 -7.03 -32.16
C PRO A 132 19.45 -5.99 -31.06
N PRO A 133 18.44 -5.22 -30.60
CA PRO A 133 18.61 -4.24 -29.52
C PRO A 133 19.13 -4.90 -28.24
N LYS A 134 20.20 -4.33 -27.66
CA LYS A 134 20.85 -4.88 -26.48
C LYS A 134 21.06 -3.81 -25.40
N CYS A 135 20.93 -4.22 -24.14
CA CYS A 135 21.34 -3.49 -22.95
C CYS A 135 22.49 -4.26 -22.28
N HIS A 136 23.68 -3.65 -22.12
CA HIS A 136 24.84 -4.32 -21.51
C HIS A 136 25.18 -5.70 -22.11
N GLY A 137 24.89 -5.88 -23.41
CA GLY A 137 25.06 -7.15 -24.14
C GLY A 137 23.89 -8.12 -24.03
N GLN A 138 22.91 -7.88 -23.15
CA GLN A 138 21.68 -8.67 -23.03
C GLN A 138 20.65 -8.20 -24.06
N PRO A 139 19.97 -9.11 -24.79
CA PRO A 139 18.92 -8.73 -25.72
C PRO A 139 17.74 -8.08 -24.99
N ILE A 140 17.20 -7.01 -25.56
CA ILE A 140 16.00 -6.34 -25.07
C ILE A 140 14.80 -6.99 -25.78
N ASP A 141 13.88 -7.56 -25.00
CA ASP A 141 12.66 -8.13 -25.54
C ASP A 141 11.70 -7.03 -26.02
N LEU A 142 11.22 -7.17 -27.27
CA LEU A 142 10.32 -6.21 -27.90
C LEU A 142 8.92 -6.27 -27.29
N SER A 143 8.51 -7.42 -26.77
CA SER A 143 7.19 -7.63 -26.18
C SER A 143 6.90 -6.74 -24.98
N ILE A 144 7.93 -6.18 -24.35
CA ILE A 144 7.81 -5.27 -23.21
C ILE A 144 7.19 -3.91 -23.63
N ILE A 145 7.39 -3.50 -24.89
CA ILE A 145 6.92 -2.20 -25.39
C ILE A 145 6.08 -2.31 -26.67
N GLU A 146 5.62 -3.51 -27.04
CA GLU A 146 4.80 -3.72 -28.25
C GLU A 146 3.60 -2.76 -28.31
N SER A 147 2.93 -2.54 -27.18
CA SER A 147 1.82 -1.59 -27.07
C SER A 147 2.21 -0.14 -27.38
N ASP A 148 3.45 0.23 -27.11
CA ASP A 148 3.98 1.60 -27.29
C ASP A 148 4.54 1.80 -28.71
N LEU A 149 4.69 0.74 -29.51
CA LEU A 149 5.27 0.77 -30.85
C LEU A 149 4.22 0.95 -31.98
N SER A 150 2.91 0.97 -31.66
CA SER A 150 1.86 1.21 -32.65
C SER A 150 2.13 2.52 -33.43
N PRO A 151 1.95 2.54 -34.76
CA PRO A 151 1.91 3.78 -35.50
C PRO A 151 0.68 4.59 -35.05
N ASP A 152 0.87 5.89 -34.80
CA ASP A 152 -0.22 6.87 -34.68
C ASP A 152 -0.88 7.10 -36.06
#